data_AF-A0A350U6F6-F1
#
_entry.id   AF-A0A350U6F6-F1
#
_cell.length_a   1.000
_cell.length_b   1.000
_cell.length_c   1.000
_cell.angle_alpha   90.00
_cell.angle_beta   90.00
_cell.angle_gamma   90.00
#
_symmetry.space_group_name_H-M   'P 1'
#
loop_
_entity.id
_entity.type
_entity.pdbx_description
1 polymer ?
#
loop_
_entity_poly.entity_id
_entity_poly.type
_entity_poly.pdbx_seq_one_letter_code
_entity_poly.pdbx_strand_id
1 'polypeptide(L)'
;MNFITRFIEFLKHLFQLDDPLQAELKKLAKGIAHIKPPYYRQKHNLVLPGFAQDLFLFCSALKPLMDMADRTLAHPDLRVTKHYFDHLIDCRLPTEILEQKSLFTYEGMKARMGNIVRSDEVFEGINHDFQTFLRHLDSMMGGDVNTELQEMQRFVEICRHDWERTLGFFDPGISLDNKNYGLDPQPCEGDQFSPEMIDIYFLTMDFNFSETLYRNFMLVYAKHAPDTVASQEQRITAIFSTLNKILQLRLSSDILLALARLTRHDPVYSPTVKHDTNDFISDYRRRIISQFEKDRERLQRERHENAIAKDIKELFGDLEIYSVEGYDDHNDQYLRRETPMGFTHIKAVSILKTFVHGLFDERVKETIKRILVEGYFDNKVYQNNLANILYQCDRTTNRIAGFESNLKSNSKNSINSIRRYIDEIRHGKDMMPFLSRMVDEINHNAREICEDETGLFQMLSDAVGELLADYKKSSPDIVTNIRTMGGARNKELLGALIAGRNLLDTFVRVMRNFSVIKISPIPLMAAGPPPGVPPLKPVD
;
A
#
# COMPACT_ATOMS: atom_id res chain seq x y z
N MET A 1 -17.48 52.56 41.19
CA MET A 1 -17.01 51.18 41.45
C MET A 1 -15.49 51.15 41.62
N ASN A 2 -14.92 51.63 42.74
CA ASN A 2 -13.45 51.60 42.90
C ASN A 2 -12.92 51.65 44.35
N PHE A 3 -13.77 51.83 45.36
CA PHE A 3 -13.33 51.82 46.76
C PHE A 3 -13.34 50.41 47.36
N ILE A 4 -14.40 49.63 47.08
CA ILE A 4 -14.55 48.26 47.60
C ILE A 4 -13.47 47.34 47.02
N THR A 5 -13.18 47.42 45.72
CA THR A 5 -12.11 46.63 45.09
C THR A 5 -10.74 46.96 45.67
N ARG A 6 -10.42 48.25 45.86
CA ARG A 6 -9.16 48.70 46.47
C ARG A 6 -9.07 48.36 47.96
N PHE A 7 -10.19 48.36 48.68
CA PHE A 7 -10.24 47.97 50.09
C PHE A 7 -10.05 46.46 50.26
N ILE A 8 -10.63 45.64 49.36
CA ILE A 8 -10.39 44.21 49.32
C ILE A 8 -8.93 43.91 48.94
N GLU A 9 -8.36 44.61 47.95
CA GLU A 9 -6.93 44.50 47.61
C GLU A 9 -6.03 44.92 48.78
N PHE A 10 -6.36 46.01 49.47
CA PHE A 10 -5.63 46.47 50.65
C PHE A 10 -5.69 45.44 51.78
N LEU A 11 -6.84 44.84 52.06
CA LEU A 11 -6.98 43.80 53.08
C LEU A 11 -6.24 42.51 52.68
N LYS A 12 -6.29 42.11 51.40
CA LYS A 12 -5.48 40.99 50.90
C LYS A 12 -3.98 41.24 51.09
N HIS A 13 -3.54 42.47 50.85
CA HIS A 13 -2.15 42.90 51.03
C HIS A 13 -1.73 43.05 52.50
N LEU A 14 -2.65 43.46 53.37
CA LEU A 14 -2.45 43.66 54.82
C LEU A 14 -2.42 42.33 55.58
N PHE A 15 -3.21 41.33 55.15
CA PHE A 15 -3.33 40.03 55.81
C PHE A 15 -2.52 38.90 55.15
N GLN A 16 -1.76 39.17 54.08
CA GLN A 16 -1.04 38.14 53.31
C GLN A 16 -1.94 36.94 52.97
N LEU A 17 -3.21 37.21 52.64
CA LEU A 17 -4.11 36.19 52.12
C LEU A 17 -3.63 35.89 50.69
N ASP A 18 -2.64 35.00 50.59
CA ASP A 18 -2.15 34.48 49.32
C ASP A 18 -3.36 34.01 48.51
N ASP A 19 -3.41 34.40 47.22
CA ASP A 19 -4.35 33.83 46.27
C ASP A 19 -4.27 32.30 46.39
N PRO A 20 -5.38 31.57 46.60
CA PRO A 20 -5.35 30.11 46.76
C PRO A 20 -4.57 29.40 45.64
N LEU A 21 -4.59 29.94 44.41
CA LEU A 21 -3.80 29.41 43.29
C LEU A 21 -2.29 29.63 43.49
N GLN A 22 -1.88 30.81 43.97
CA GLN A 22 -0.48 31.10 44.27
C GLN A 22 0.03 30.28 45.47
N ALA A 23 -0.81 30.04 46.47
CA ALA A 23 -0.48 29.17 47.60
C ALA A 23 -0.21 27.73 47.14
N GLU A 24 -1.03 27.19 46.24
CA GLU A 24 -0.83 25.86 45.66
C GLU A 24 0.44 25.80 44.77
N LEU A 25 0.72 26.82 43.95
CA LEU A 25 1.98 26.90 43.19
C LEU A 25 3.20 26.95 44.12
N LYS A 26 3.16 27.72 45.21
CA LYS A 26 4.24 27.73 46.22
C LYS A 26 4.41 26.36 46.88
N LYS A 27 3.32 25.63 47.12
CA LYS A 27 3.35 24.26 47.67
C LYS A 27 3.99 23.27 46.70
N LEU A 28 3.63 23.33 45.40
CA LEU A 28 4.27 22.54 44.35
C LEU A 28 5.77 22.84 44.24
N ALA A 29 6.17 24.12 44.25
CA ALA A 29 7.57 24.54 44.21
C ALA A 29 8.36 24.02 45.43
N LYS A 30 7.79 24.06 46.63
CA LYS A 30 8.39 23.44 47.83
C LYS A 30 8.50 21.93 47.69
N GLY A 31 7.49 21.30 47.08
CA GLY A 31 7.46 19.86 46.80
C GLY A 31 8.67 19.38 46.02
N ILE A 32 9.17 20.15 45.05
CA ILE A 32 10.35 19.80 44.23
C ILE A 32 11.66 20.45 44.67
N ALA A 33 11.66 21.34 45.68
CA ALA A 33 12.84 22.08 46.13
C ALA A 33 13.95 21.21 46.77
N HIS A 34 13.60 20.00 47.19
CA HIS A 34 14.52 19.01 47.76
C HIS A 34 15.48 18.42 46.72
N ILE A 35 15.13 18.49 45.43
CA ILE A 35 15.94 17.98 44.33
C ILE A 35 17.22 18.84 44.20
N LYS A 36 18.37 18.17 44.12
CA LYS A 36 19.68 18.81 43.94
C LYS A 36 20.40 18.21 42.73
N PRO A 37 20.93 19.06 41.83
CA PRO A 37 20.74 20.52 41.73
C PRO A 37 19.26 20.93 41.52
N PRO A 38 18.85 22.17 41.85
CA PRO A 38 17.44 22.56 41.78
C PRO A 38 16.93 22.64 40.33
N TYR A 39 15.67 22.27 40.12
CA TYR A 39 15.05 22.22 38.78
C TYR A 39 14.29 23.48 38.38
N TYR A 40 13.79 24.25 39.33
CA TYR A 40 12.90 25.38 39.03
C TYR A 40 13.06 26.54 40.01
N ARG A 41 12.89 27.77 39.51
CA ARG A 41 12.88 29.00 40.30
C ARG A 41 11.60 29.79 40.04
N GLN A 42 10.68 29.73 41.00
CA GLN A 42 9.35 30.34 40.91
C GLN A 42 9.34 31.85 40.69
N LYS A 43 10.25 32.61 41.34
CA LYS A 43 10.26 34.09 41.27
C LYS A 43 10.37 34.65 39.84
N HIS A 44 11.04 33.92 38.96
CA HIS A 44 11.32 34.36 37.59
C HIS A 44 10.74 33.41 36.54
N ASN A 45 9.93 32.43 36.96
CA ASN A 45 9.48 31.32 36.12
C ASN A 45 10.63 30.71 35.28
N LEU A 46 11.72 30.30 35.93
CA LEU A 46 12.88 29.73 35.24
C LEU A 46 13.01 28.24 35.51
N VAL A 47 13.14 27.44 34.44
CA VAL A 47 13.62 26.07 34.54
C VAL A 47 15.14 26.12 34.59
N LEU A 48 15.71 25.40 35.55
CA LEU A 48 17.10 25.54 35.94
C LEU A 48 17.99 24.44 35.33
N PRO A 49 19.31 24.68 35.24
CA PRO A 49 20.27 23.73 34.68
C PRO A 49 20.25 22.32 35.30
N GLY A 50 19.83 22.18 36.57
CA GLY A 50 19.72 20.87 37.21
C GLY A 50 18.74 19.93 36.49
N PHE A 51 17.64 20.46 35.97
CA PHE A 51 16.69 19.67 35.19
C PHE A 51 17.31 19.20 33.87
N ALA A 52 17.98 20.11 33.15
CA ALA A 52 18.66 19.81 31.90
C ALA A 52 19.77 18.75 32.08
N GLN A 53 20.50 18.78 33.19
CA GLN A 53 21.52 17.78 33.51
C GLN A 53 20.94 16.38 33.67
N ASP A 54 19.85 16.23 34.43
CA ASP A 54 19.21 14.94 34.64
C ASP A 54 18.47 14.45 33.38
N LEU A 55 17.91 15.37 32.58
CA LEU A 55 17.35 15.06 31.27
C LEU A 55 18.43 14.60 30.27
N PHE A 56 19.58 15.28 30.22
CA PHE A 56 20.71 14.87 29.39
C PHE A 56 21.25 13.51 29.81
N LEU A 57 21.30 13.21 31.12
CA LEU A 57 21.69 11.90 31.63
C LEU A 57 20.74 10.80 31.14
N PHE A 58 19.42 11.07 31.16
CA PHE A 58 18.41 10.18 30.60
C PHE A 58 18.65 9.93 29.10
N CYS A 59 18.76 10.99 28.30
CA CYS A 59 18.97 10.90 26.85
C CYS A 59 20.29 10.18 26.50
N SER A 60 21.37 10.45 27.24
CA SER A 60 22.67 9.80 27.06
C SER A 60 22.61 8.30 27.35
N ALA A 61 21.88 7.90 28.39
CA ALA A 61 21.65 6.48 28.70
C ALA A 61 20.72 5.80 27.67
N LEU A 62 19.76 6.55 27.12
CA LEU A 62 18.79 6.07 26.13
C LEU A 62 19.41 5.90 24.73
N LYS A 63 20.40 6.73 24.38
CA LYS A 63 21.00 6.82 23.04
C LYS A 63 21.40 5.46 22.42
N PRO A 64 22.06 4.51 23.11
CA PRO A 64 22.35 3.21 22.52
C PRO A 64 21.10 2.41 22.11
N LEU A 65 19.97 2.61 22.82
CA LEU A 65 18.70 1.98 22.48
C LEU A 65 18.03 2.70 21.30
N MET A 66 18.15 4.03 21.22
CA MET A 66 17.69 4.82 20.06
C MET A 66 18.41 4.38 18.78
N ASP A 67 19.74 4.27 18.81
CA ASP A 67 20.54 3.86 17.65
C ASP A 67 20.12 2.48 17.10
N MET A 68 19.70 1.58 17.99
CA MET A 68 19.15 0.27 17.61
C MET A 68 17.73 0.42 17.07
N ALA A 69 16.87 1.17 17.77
CA ALA A 69 15.49 1.41 17.37
C ALA A 69 15.41 2.05 15.98
N ASP A 70 16.26 3.02 15.65
CA ASP A 70 16.29 3.71 14.35
C ASP A 70 16.55 2.77 13.17
N ARG A 71 17.23 1.65 13.42
CA ARG A 71 17.50 0.60 12.42
C ARG A 71 16.41 -0.47 12.38
N THR A 72 15.46 -0.42 13.30
CA THR A 72 14.48 -1.48 13.54
C THR A 72 13.05 -0.94 13.74
N LEU A 73 12.61 -0.75 14.97
CA LEU A 73 11.25 -0.41 15.39
C LEU A 73 10.88 1.06 15.17
N ALA A 74 11.88 1.95 15.19
CA ALA A 74 11.73 3.38 14.97
C ALA A 74 12.12 3.81 13.55
N HIS A 75 12.44 2.86 12.66
CA HIS A 75 12.92 3.15 11.31
C HIS A 75 11.92 4.02 10.50
N PRO A 76 12.39 5.01 9.70
CA PRO A 76 11.52 5.89 8.91
C PRO A 76 10.63 5.12 7.92
N ASP A 77 11.16 4.10 7.26
CA ASP A 77 10.38 3.19 6.41
C ASP A 77 9.43 2.34 7.29
N LEU A 78 8.12 2.59 7.14
CA LEU A 78 7.06 1.89 7.86
C LEU A 78 7.09 0.37 7.62
N ARG A 79 7.62 -0.10 6.49
CA ARG A 79 7.73 -1.54 6.18
C ARG A 79 8.73 -2.21 7.11
N VAL A 80 9.84 -1.54 7.42
CA VAL A 80 10.87 -2.04 8.35
C VAL A 80 10.29 -2.10 9.75
N THR A 81 9.67 -1.01 10.21
CA THR A 81 8.99 -0.98 11.51
C THR A 81 7.98 -2.12 11.63
N LYS A 82 7.07 -2.25 10.65
CA LYS A 82 6.07 -3.33 10.60
C LYS A 82 6.69 -4.71 10.63
N HIS A 83 7.80 -4.93 9.91
CA HIS A 83 8.49 -6.22 9.89
C HIS A 83 9.02 -6.65 11.26
N TYR A 84 9.45 -5.71 12.11
CA TYR A 84 9.89 -6.03 13.46
C TYR A 84 8.71 -6.22 14.43
N PHE A 85 7.61 -5.47 14.29
CA PHE A 85 6.38 -5.74 15.05
C PHE A 85 5.76 -7.10 14.68
N ASP A 86 5.69 -7.42 13.39
CA ASP A 86 5.22 -8.73 12.89
C ASP A 86 6.09 -9.87 13.44
N HIS A 87 7.40 -9.64 13.57
CA HIS A 87 8.31 -10.61 14.19
C HIS A 87 8.02 -10.86 15.67
N LEU A 88 7.70 -9.81 16.43
CA LEU A 88 7.34 -9.98 17.83
C LEU A 88 6.07 -10.83 17.99
N ILE A 89 5.12 -10.69 17.07
CA ILE A 89 3.94 -11.56 17.00
C ILE A 89 4.33 -12.98 16.59
N ASP A 90 5.19 -13.15 15.59
CA ASP A 90 5.68 -14.46 15.16
C ASP A 90 6.35 -15.22 16.32
N CYS A 91 7.12 -14.54 17.17
CA CYS A 91 7.77 -15.14 18.34
C CYS A 91 6.79 -15.62 19.42
N ARG A 92 5.49 -15.32 19.31
CA ARG A 92 4.43 -15.83 20.21
C ARG A 92 3.74 -17.06 19.66
N LEU A 93 3.93 -17.37 18.37
CA LEU A 93 3.38 -18.56 17.76
C LEU A 93 4.19 -19.81 18.15
N PRO A 94 3.55 -20.98 18.29
CA PRO A 94 4.25 -22.25 18.39
C PRO A 94 5.15 -22.47 17.16
N THR A 95 6.32 -23.09 17.35
CA THR A 95 7.30 -23.33 16.28
C THR A 95 6.69 -24.05 15.10
N GLU A 96 5.83 -25.06 15.34
CA GLU A 96 5.17 -25.84 14.30
C GLU A 96 4.24 -24.98 13.44
N ILE A 97 3.56 -23.99 14.05
CA ILE A 97 2.65 -23.07 13.37
C ILE A 97 3.45 -21.99 12.62
N LEU A 98 4.58 -21.55 13.18
CA LEU A 98 5.46 -20.58 12.53
C LEU A 98 6.11 -21.16 11.27
N GLU A 99 6.53 -22.42 11.29
CA GLU A 99 7.08 -23.11 10.12
C GLU A 99 6.06 -23.19 8.97
N GLN A 100 4.77 -23.39 9.29
CA GLN A 100 3.69 -23.40 8.30
C GLN A 100 3.51 -22.05 7.60
N LYS A 101 3.87 -20.93 8.22
CA LYS A 101 3.75 -19.59 7.63
C LYS A 101 4.43 -19.49 6.26
N SER A 102 5.58 -20.14 6.10
CA SER A 102 6.34 -20.16 4.84
C SER A 102 5.56 -20.84 3.69
N LEU A 103 4.69 -21.80 4.02
CA LEU A 103 3.87 -22.56 3.07
C LEU A 103 2.71 -21.74 2.51
N PHE A 104 2.32 -20.64 3.18
CA PHE A 104 1.24 -19.76 2.75
C PHE A 104 1.70 -18.63 1.83
N THR A 105 3.00 -18.56 1.54
CA THR A 105 3.56 -17.63 0.54
C THR A 105 3.31 -18.14 -0.88
N TYR A 106 3.38 -17.27 -1.89
CA TYR A 106 3.31 -17.67 -3.30
C TYR A 106 4.25 -18.84 -3.63
N GLU A 107 5.53 -18.78 -3.23
CA GLU A 107 6.50 -19.86 -3.49
C GLU A 107 6.16 -21.14 -2.72
N GLY A 108 5.74 -21.03 -1.45
CA GLY A 108 5.34 -22.17 -0.64
C GLY A 108 4.11 -22.90 -1.22
N MET A 109 3.10 -22.14 -1.64
CA MET A 109 1.90 -22.68 -2.28
C MET A 109 2.22 -23.31 -3.64
N LYS A 110 3.06 -22.65 -4.45
CA LYS A 110 3.51 -23.16 -5.75
C LYS A 110 4.27 -24.48 -5.60
N ALA A 111 5.16 -24.58 -4.62
CA ALA A 111 5.90 -25.80 -4.32
C ALA A 111 4.97 -26.96 -3.91
N ARG A 112 3.96 -26.71 -3.07
CA ARG A 112 2.95 -27.73 -2.69
C ARG A 112 2.10 -28.18 -3.88
N MET A 113 1.83 -27.29 -4.83
CA MET A 113 1.01 -27.64 -6.00
C MET A 113 1.75 -28.48 -7.03
N GLY A 114 3.07 -28.27 -7.20
CA GLY A 114 3.89 -29.02 -8.16
C GLY A 114 3.22 -29.15 -9.54
N ASN A 115 3.31 -30.34 -10.14
CA ASN A 115 2.59 -30.72 -11.37
C ASN A 115 1.30 -31.51 -11.09
N ILE A 116 0.70 -31.36 -9.90
CA ILE A 116 -0.42 -32.20 -9.46
C ILE A 116 -1.70 -31.82 -10.23
N VAL A 117 -2.36 -32.84 -10.79
CA VAL A 117 -3.58 -32.71 -11.63
C VAL A 117 -4.80 -32.29 -10.79
N ARG A 118 -4.87 -32.67 -9.51
CA ARG A 118 -5.97 -32.34 -8.58
C ARG A 118 -5.68 -31.04 -7.83
N SER A 119 -5.75 -29.93 -8.54
CA SER A 119 -5.45 -28.59 -7.99
C SER A 119 -6.38 -28.19 -6.84
N ASP A 120 -7.66 -28.52 -6.95
CA ASP A 120 -8.68 -28.00 -6.03
C ASP A 120 -8.59 -28.63 -4.63
N GLU A 121 -8.37 -29.95 -4.56
CA GLU A 121 -8.12 -30.67 -3.29
C GLU A 121 -6.89 -30.10 -2.55
N VAL A 122 -5.84 -29.71 -3.30
CA VAL A 122 -4.64 -29.10 -2.71
C VAL A 122 -4.92 -27.68 -2.19
N PHE A 123 -5.69 -26.87 -2.92
CA PHE A 123 -6.11 -25.54 -2.45
C PHE A 123 -7.00 -25.63 -1.20
N GLU A 124 -7.92 -26.60 -1.15
CA GLU A 124 -8.74 -26.84 0.05
C GLU A 124 -7.89 -27.22 1.26
N GLY A 125 -6.89 -28.09 1.07
CA GLY A 125 -5.92 -28.42 2.11
C GLY A 125 -5.12 -27.20 2.58
N ILE A 126 -4.59 -26.40 1.66
CA ILE A 126 -3.87 -25.16 1.99
C ILE A 126 -4.79 -24.17 2.74
N ASN A 127 -6.05 -24.01 2.30
CA ASN A 127 -7.03 -23.17 2.98
C ASN A 127 -7.33 -23.69 4.39
N HIS A 128 -7.45 -25.01 4.59
CA HIS A 128 -7.67 -25.60 5.90
C HIS A 128 -6.49 -25.35 6.86
N ASP A 129 -5.28 -25.55 6.37
CA ASP A 129 -4.03 -25.27 7.12
C ASP A 129 -3.97 -23.77 7.48
N PHE A 130 -4.29 -22.90 6.52
CA PHE A 130 -4.33 -21.46 6.73
C PHE A 130 -5.37 -21.03 7.77
N GLN A 131 -6.57 -21.61 7.73
CA GLN A 131 -7.59 -21.36 8.76
C GLN A 131 -7.13 -21.84 10.14
N THR A 132 -6.39 -22.95 10.21
CA THR A 132 -5.80 -23.44 11.46
C THR A 132 -4.75 -22.46 12.00
N PHE A 133 -3.91 -21.90 11.13
CA PHE A 133 -3.00 -20.83 11.47
C PHE A 133 -3.74 -19.58 12.00
N LEU A 134 -4.81 -19.14 11.32
CA LEU A 134 -5.60 -17.98 11.76
C LEU A 134 -6.23 -18.17 13.15
N ARG A 135 -6.70 -19.39 13.49
CA ARG A 135 -7.23 -19.68 14.84
C ARG A 135 -6.19 -19.48 15.95
N HIS A 136 -4.92 -19.74 15.67
CA HIS A 136 -3.83 -19.46 16.61
C HIS A 136 -3.57 -17.95 16.77
N LEU A 137 -3.78 -17.15 15.72
CA LEU A 137 -3.75 -15.69 15.86
C LEU A 137 -4.95 -15.19 16.69
N ASP A 138 -6.14 -15.73 16.42
CA ASP A 138 -7.37 -15.34 17.11
C ASP A 138 -7.30 -15.65 18.61
N SER A 139 -6.66 -16.76 19.02
CA SER A 139 -6.47 -17.08 20.44
C SER A 139 -5.55 -16.10 21.17
N MET A 140 -4.62 -15.44 20.45
CA MET A 140 -3.75 -14.42 21.03
C MET A 140 -4.44 -13.05 21.20
N MET A 141 -5.54 -12.80 20.49
CA MET A 141 -6.24 -11.51 20.53
C MET A 141 -6.81 -11.17 21.92
N GLY A 142 -7.17 -12.17 22.72
CA GLY A 142 -7.65 -11.99 24.09
C GLY A 142 -6.54 -11.93 25.16
N GLY A 143 -5.27 -12.06 24.76
CA GLY A 143 -4.13 -12.07 25.67
C GLY A 143 -3.42 -10.73 25.81
N ASP A 144 -2.33 -10.73 26.57
CA ASP A 144 -1.56 -9.51 26.89
C ASP A 144 -0.70 -9.01 25.73
N VAL A 145 -0.58 -9.75 24.63
CA VAL A 145 0.33 -9.45 23.51
C VAL A 145 0.11 -8.04 22.95
N ASN A 146 -1.14 -7.61 22.75
CA ASN A 146 -1.42 -6.24 22.29
C ASN A 146 -0.95 -5.19 23.31
N THR A 147 -1.11 -5.44 24.60
CA THR A 147 -0.59 -4.58 25.67
C THR A 147 0.94 -4.53 25.66
N GLU A 148 1.62 -5.68 25.48
CA GLU A 148 3.09 -5.73 25.37
C GLU A 148 3.60 -4.96 24.15
N LEU A 149 2.89 -5.04 23.01
CA LEU A 149 3.24 -4.31 21.79
C LEU A 149 2.91 -2.82 21.89
N GLN A 150 1.89 -2.44 22.65
CA GLN A 150 1.61 -1.06 22.98
C GLN A 150 2.74 -0.46 23.82
N GLU A 151 3.30 -1.21 24.77
CA GLU A 151 4.49 -0.80 25.54
C GLU A 151 5.72 -0.60 24.63
N MET A 152 5.94 -1.50 23.67
CA MET A 152 6.96 -1.34 22.64
C MET A 152 6.74 -0.07 21.80
N GLN A 153 5.50 0.23 21.44
CA GLN A 153 5.15 1.43 20.67
C GLN A 153 5.44 2.71 21.46
N ARG A 154 5.15 2.74 22.77
CA ARG A 154 5.51 3.87 23.65
C ARG A 154 7.03 4.05 23.75
N PHE A 155 7.79 2.95 23.83
CA PHE A 155 9.25 3.00 23.76
C PHE A 155 9.74 3.61 22.44
N VAL A 156 9.13 3.24 21.30
CA VAL A 156 9.45 3.84 19.99
C VAL A 156 9.17 5.34 19.96
N GLU A 157 8.06 5.80 20.54
CA GLU A 157 7.73 7.23 20.65
C GLU A 157 8.78 7.99 21.47
N ILE A 158 9.22 7.42 22.59
CA ILE A 158 10.33 7.96 23.40
C ILE A 158 11.62 8.03 22.58
N CYS A 159 11.95 7.00 21.80
CA CYS A 159 13.17 7.00 20.98
C CYS A 159 13.11 7.99 19.80
N ARG A 160 11.93 8.23 19.23
CA ARG A 160 11.75 9.16 18.10
C ARG A 160 11.65 10.62 18.52
N HIS A 161 11.41 10.89 19.80
CA HIS A 161 11.32 12.26 20.30
C HIS A 161 12.60 13.03 20.04
N ASP A 162 12.46 14.29 19.64
CA ASP A 162 13.59 15.19 19.36
C ASP A 162 14.17 15.74 20.67
N TRP A 163 14.99 14.90 21.31
CA TRP A 163 15.66 15.22 22.57
C TRP A 163 16.70 16.33 22.41
N GLU A 164 17.34 16.45 21.25
CA GLU A 164 18.31 17.53 20.98
C GLU A 164 17.61 18.88 20.90
N ARG A 165 16.45 18.98 20.20
CA ARG A 165 15.61 20.19 20.23
C ARG A 165 15.18 20.56 21.64
N THR A 166 14.79 19.56 22.43
CA THR A 166 14.33 19.76 23.81
C THR A 166 15.45 20.28 24.70
N LEU A 167 16.63 19.68 24.64
CA LEU A 167 17.80 20.11 25.41
C LEU A 167 18.40 21.42 24.87
N GLY A 168 18.17 21.74 23.59
CA GLY A 168 18.58 22.96 22.92
C GLY A 168 18.06 24.25 23.56
N PHE A 169 16.97 24.19 24.33
CA PHE A 169 16.49 25.32 25.13
C PHE A 169 17.44 25.70 26.28
N PHE A 170 18.27 24.77 26.74
CA PHE A 170 19.25 24.97 27.80
C PHE A 170 20.67 25.10 27.23
N ASP A 171 20.97 24.36 26.16
CA ASP A 171 22.28 24.35 25.50
C ASP A 171 22.09 24.22 23.97
N PRO A 172 22.10 25.34 23.22
CA PRO A 172 21.89 25.33 21.77
C PRO A 172 22.94 24.54 20.96
N GLY A 173 24.11 24.25 21.54
CA GLY A 173 25.20 23.51 20.87
C GLY A 173 25.15 22.01 21.08
N ILE A 174 24.13 21.50 21.78
CA ILE A 174 24.09 20.11 22.23
C ILE A 174 24.08 19.10 21.08
N SER A 175 24.83 18.01 21.27
CA SER A 175 24.79 16.85 20.39
C SER A 175 24.91 15.56 21.19
N LEU A 176 23.92 14.68 21.02
CA LEU A 176 23.86 13.35 21.64
C LEU A 176 24.77 12.33 20.93
N ASP A 177 25.20 12.62 19.70
CA ASP A 177 26.13 11.77 18.96
C ASP A 177 27.58 11.92 19.46
N ASN A 178 27.92 13.06 20.09
CA ASN A 178 29.23 13.29 20.66
C ASN A 178 29.33 12.74 22.09
N LYS A 179 29.94 11.55 22.22
CA LYS A 179 30.16 10.88 23.52
C LYS A 179 30.94 11.69 24.55
N ASN A 180 31.73 12.68 24.12
CA ASN A 180 32.54 13.53 24.98
C ASN A 180 31.97 14.94 25.10
N TYR A 181 30.70 15.15 24.73
CA TYR A 181 30.07 16.46 24.85
C TYR A 181 29.98 16.89 26.33
N GLY A 182 30.56 18.05 26.63
CA GLY A 182 30.45 18.68 27.95
C GLY A 182 29.23 19.58 27.97
N LEU A 183 28.15 19.15 28.61
CA LEU A 183 26.93 19.94 28.75
C LEU A 183 27.19 21.25 29.52
N ASP A 184 26.78 22.39 28.96
CA ASP A 184 26.83 23.71 29.61
C ASP A 184 25.42 24.34 29.68
N PRO A 185 24.52 23.81 30.52
CA PRO A 185 23.12 24.18 30.49
C PRO A 185 22.90 25.56 31.14
N GLN A 186 22.20 26.44 30.42
CA GLN A 186 21.73 27.73 30.91
C GLN A 186 20.26 27.65 31.35
N PRO A 187 19.82 28.46 32.33
CA PRO A 187 18.40 28.52 32.69
C PRO A 187 17.54 28.97 31.50
N CYS A 188 16.36 28.37 31.33
CA CYS A 188 15.40 28.75 30.29
C CYS A 188 14.10 29.31 30.90
N GLU A 189 13.37 30.12 30.13
CA GLU A 189 12.07 30.64 30.52
C GLU A 189 11.00 29.54 30.52
N GLY A 190 10.29 29.39 31.63
CA GLY A 190 9.29 28.35 31.83
C GLY A 190 8.13 28.44 30.85
N ASP A 191 7.69 29.65 30.48
CA ASP A 191 6.63 29.85 29.50
C ASP A 191 7.04 29.35 28.11
N GLN A 192 8.31 29.51 27.74
CA GLN A 192 8.86 29.05 26.46
C GLN A 192 9.04 27.53 26.42
N PHE A 193 9.49 26.93 27.53
CA PHE A 193 9.73 25.49 27.65
C PHE A 193 8.49 24.68 28.06
N SER A 194 7.37 25.34 28.36
CA SER A 194 6.15 24.67 28.78
C SER A 194 5.66 23.60 27.79
N PRO A 195 5.66 23.81 26.46
CA PRO A 195 5.25 22.78 25.50
C PRO A 195 6.11 21.52 25.61
N GLU A 196 7.43 21.68 25.63
CA GLU A 196 8.39 20.59 25.76
C GLU A 196 8.22 19.83 27.08
N MET A 197 7.95 20.54 28.19
CA MET A 197 7.68 19.89 29.48
C MET A 197 6.43 18.99 29.43
N ILE A 198 5.39 19.41 28.70
CA ILE A 198 4.17 18.62 28.51
C ILE A 198 4.48 17.39 27.65
N ASP A 199 5.25 17.55 26.58
CA ASP A 199 5.64 16.44 25.69
C ASP A 199 6.46 15.39 26.47
N ILE A 200 7.44 15.81 27.27
CA ILE A 200 8.23 14.92 28.12
C ILE A 200 7.31 14.17 29.09
N TYR A 201 6.43 14.87 29.79
CA TYR A 201 5.48 14.25 30.71
C TYR A 201 4.59 13.24 29.99
N PHE A 202 4.02 13.59 28.83
CA PHE A 202 3.16 12.71 28.04
C PHE A 202 3.90 11.42 27.64
N LEU A 203 5.16 11.52 27.22
CA LEU A 203 5.97 10.37 26.82
C LEU A 203 6.29 9.46 28.00
N THR A 204 6.65 10.03 29.16
CA THR A 204 7.17 9.24 30.29
C THR A 204 6.16 8.92 31.39
N MET A 205 4.97 9.51 31.38
CA MET A 205 3.94 9.28 32.41
C MET A 205 3.58 7.80 32.48
N ASP A 206 3.73 7.19 33.64
CA ASP A 206 3.47 5.76 33.87
C ASP A 206 4.25 4.82 32.93
N PHE A 207 5.31 5.33 32.29
CA PHE A 207 6.23 4.51 31.51
C PHE A 207 7.33 3.98 32.42
N ASN A 208 7.71 2.72 32.22
CA ASN A 208 8.90 2.16 32.82
C ASN A 208 9.56 1.20 31.83
N PHE A 209 10.87 0.99 32.00
CA PHE A 209 11.62 -0.01 31.27
C PHE A 209 11.38 -1.39 31.91
N SER A 210 10.22 -1.98 31.64
CA SER A 210 9.77 -3.23 32.25
C SER A 210 10.57 -4.44 31.78
N GLU A 211 10.40 -5.56 32.49
CA GLU A 211 10.94 -6.87 32.07
C GLU A 211 10.34 -7.34 30.74
N THR A 212 9.05 -7.04 30.49
CA THR A 212 8.36 -7.35 29.24
C THR A 212 8.95 -6.56 28.07
N LEU A 213 9.13 -5.24 28.25
CA LEU A 213 9.80 -4.38 27.26
C LEU A 213 11.23 -4.87 26.99
N TYR A 214 11.98 -5.21 28.03
CA TYR A 214 13.34 -5.76 27.90
C TYR A 214 13.34 -7.04 27.05
N ARG A 215 12.48 -8.00 27.38
CA ARG A 215 12.37 -9.27 26.64
C ARG A 215 12.07 -9.03 25.16
N ASN A 216 11.10 -8.16 24.85
CA ASN A 216 10.72 -7.83 23.47
C ASN A 216 11.83 -7.09 22.72
N PHE A 217 12.49 -6.13 23.39
CA PHE A 217 13.65 -5.44 22.83
C PHE A 217 14.77 -6.43 22.50
N MET A 218 15.04 -7.42 23.37
CA MET A 218 16.05 -8.44 23.14
C MET A 218 15.70 -9.38 21.98
N LEU A 219 14.42 -9.71 21.76
CA LEU A 219 13.98 -10.45 20.58
C LEU A 219 14.27 -9.67 19.28
N VAL A 220 13.96 -8.37 19.27
CA VAL A 220 14.27 -7.48 18.15
C VAL A 220 15.78 -7.37 17.92
N TYR A 221 16.54 -7.21 19.00
CA TYR A 221 18.00 -7.12 18.95
C TYR A 221 18.60 -8.42 18.38
N ALA A 222 18.12 -9.58 18.81
CA ALA A 222 18.56 -10.89 18.32
C ALA A 222 18.27 -11.09 16.83
N LYS A 223 17.13 -10.60 16.35
CA LYS A 223 16.85 -10.60 14.91
C LYS A 223 17.75 -9.67 14.12
N HIS A 224 18.08 -8.50 14.65
CA HIS A 224 18.89 -7.51 13.95
C HIS A 224 20.39 -7.84 13.93
N ALA A 225 20.93 -8.32 15.06
CA ALA A 225 22.36 -8.51 15.27
C ALA A 225 22.66 -9.81 16.08
N PRO A 226 22.34 -10.99 15.51
CA PRO A 226 22.36 -12.27 16.23
C PRO A 226 23.73 -12.60 16.86
N ASP A 227 24.82 -12.25 16.17
CA ASP A 227 26.18 -12.59 16.61
C ASP A 227 26.64 -11.81 17.85
N THR A 228 25.98 -10.69 18.18
CA THR A 228 26.42 -9.78 19.25
C THR A 228 25.56 -9.84 20.50
N VAL A 229 24.42 -10.53 20.46
CA VAL A 229 23.39 -10.56 21.53
C VAL A 229 23.98 -10.90 22.88
N ALA A 230 24.69 -12.03 22.98
CA ALA A 230 25.25 -12.53 24.23
C ALA A 230 26.26 -11.55 24.87
N SER A 231 26.99 -10.79 24.04
CA SER A 231 27.96 -9.80 24.51
C SER A 231 27.31 -8.50 25.03
N GLN A 232 26.11 -8.16 24.55
CA GLN A 232 25.44 -6.90 24.87
C GLN A 232 24.37 -7.05 25.96
N GLU A 233 23.93 -8.27 26.28
CA GLU A 233 22.84 -8.53 27.23
C GLU A 233 23.03 -7.84 28.59
N GLN A 234 24.20 -8.00 29.21
CA GLN A 234 24.52 -7.37 30.50
C GLN A 234 24.51 -5.84 30.41
N ARG A 235 25.02 -5.30 29.30
CA ARG A 235 25.05 -3.85 29.06
C ARG A 235 23.64 -3.29 28.89
N ILE A 236 22.79 -3.94 28.10
CA ILE A 236 21.40 -3.52 27.88
C ILE A 236 20.62 -3.59 29.19
N THR A 237 20.81 -4.65 29.99
CA THR A 237 20.23 -4.77 31.32
C THR A 237 20.62 -3.59 32.23
N ALA A 238 21.91 -3.23 32.23
CA ALA A 238 22.41 -2.09 33.01
C ALA A 238 21.82 -0.76 32.52
N ILE A 239 21.63 -0.58 31.20
CA ILE A 239 20.98 0.60 30.63
C ILE A 239 19.52 0.70 31.10
N PHE A 240 18.73 -0.37 30.98
CA PHE A 240 17.33 -0.41 31.43
C PHE A 240 17.21 -0.06 32.92
N SER A 241 18.08 -0.64 33.77
CA SER A 241 18.12 -0.33 35.20
C SER A 241 18.46 1.14 35.46
N THR A 242 19.41 1.70 34.72
CA THR A 242 19.81 3.10 34.85
C THR A 242 18.68 4.05 34.45
N LEU A 243 18.01 3.78 33.33
CA LEU A 243 16.88 4.57 32.85
C LEU A 243 15.71 4.55 33.84
N ASN A 244 15.37 3.38 34.39
CA ASN A 244 14.36 3.27 35.44
C ASN A 244 14.70 4.07 36.69
N LYS A 245 15.97 4.04 37.13
CA LYS A 245 16.39 4.85 38.30
C LYS A 245 16.24 6.34 38.02
N ILE A 246 16.57 6.80 36.81
CA ILE A 246 16.42 8.21 36.43
C ILE A 246 14.94 8.59 36.40
N LEU A 247 14.08 7.80 35.74
CA LEU A 247 12.64 8.06 35.70
C LEU A 247 12.00 8.03 37.10
N GLN A 248 12.41 7.13 37.99
CA GLN A 248 11.80 7.03 39.32
C GLN A 248 12.29 8.11 40.29
N LEU A 249 13.56 8.48 40.25
CA LEU A 249 14.19 9.33 41.27
C LEU A 249 14.38 10.79 40.83
N ARG A 250 14.45 11.05 39.52
CA ARG A 250 14.78 12.37 38.97
C ARG A 250 13.66 12.91 38.09
N LEU A 251 13.14 12.09 37.20
CA LEU A 251 12.15 12.47 36.19
C LEU A 251 10.81 11.75 36.42
N SER A 252 10.35 11.68 37.67
CA SER A 252 9.10 10.98 37.99
C SER A 252 7.89 11.74 37.49
N SER A 253 6.78 11.02 37.22
CA SER A 253 5.52 11.61 36.78
C SER A 253 5.09 12.79 37.67
N ASP A 254 5.26 12.67 38.99
CA ASP A 254 4.92 13.73 39.94
C ASP A 254 5.81 14.97 39.80
N ILE A 255 7.13 14.78 39.61
CA ILE A 255 8.08 15.88 39.42
C ILE A 255 7.79 16.60 38.10
N LEU A 256 7.61 15.85 37.02
CA LEU A 256 7.33 16.39 35.69
C LEU A 256 5.97 17.10 35.64
N LEU A 257 4.94 16.54 36.27
CA LEU A 257 3.62 17.19 36.37
C LEU A 257 3.69 18.46 37.20
N ALA A 258 4.42 18.45 38.33
CA ALA A 258 4.63 19.64 39.14
C ALA A 258 5.35 20.73 38.34
N LEU A 259 6.38 20.37 37.58
CA LEU A 259 7.08 21.29 36.69
C LEU A 259 6.16 21.84 35.60
N ALA A 260 5.36 21.01 34.93
CA ALA A 260 4.40 21.45 33.92
C ALA A 260 3.35 22.44 34.47
N ARG A 261 2.86 22.20 35.70
CA ARG A 261 1.96 23.12 36.41
C ARG A 261 2.63 24.45 36.75
N LEU A 262 3.88 24.39 37.22
CA LEU A 262 4.67 25.55 37.60
C LEU A 262 5.02 26.43 36.40
N THR A 263 5.50 25.83 35.30
CA THR A 263 5.87 26.57 34.09
C THR A 263 4.67 27.26 33.43
N ARG A 264 3.48 26.68 33.52
CA ARG A 264 2.21 27.23 33.03
C ARG A 264 1.51 28.20 33.98
N HIS A 265 2.00 28.33 35.21
CA HIS A 265 1.30 29.03 36.30
C HIS A 265 -0.14 28.53 36.55
N ASP A 266 -0.40 27.25 36.28
CA ASP A 266 -1.70 26.62 36.46
C ASP A 266 -1.59 25.42 37.40
N PRO A 267 -1.92 25.57 38.69
CA PRO A 267 -1.74 24.51 39.69
C PRO A 267 -2.72 23.34 39.53
N VAL A 268 -3.84 23.53 38.81
CA VAL A 268 -4.86 22.49 38.58
C VAL A 268 -4.72 21.85 37.20
N TYR A 269 -3.74 22.29 36.41
CA TYR A 269 -3.47 21.73 35.10
C TYR A 269 -3.28 20.21 35.18
N SER A 270 -3.98 19.51 34.28
CA SER A 270 -3.85 18.07 34.09
C SER A 270 -3.86 17.81 32.59
N PRO A 271 -2.74 17.34 32.00
CA PRO A 271 -2.72 16.93 30.61
C PRO A 271 -3.79 15.88 30.32
N THR A 272 -4.48 16.01 29.19
CA THR A 272 -5.37 14.95 28.72
C THR A 272 -4.50 13.93 27.99
N VAL A 273 -4.22 12.81 28.65
CA VAL A 273 -3.43 11.73 28.05
C VAL A 273 -4.40 10.69 27.49
N LYS A 274 -4.43 10.56 26.17
CA LYS A 274 -5.07 9.43 25.48
C LYS A 274 -4.03 8.82 24.56
N HIS A 275 -3.58 7.61 24.89
CA HIS A 275 -2.82 6.80 23.96
C HIS A 275 -3.82 6.00 23.11
N ASP A 276 -3.68 6.05 21.80
CA ASP A 276 -4.48 5.24 20.89
C ASP A 276 -4.13 3.77 21.12
N THR A 277 -5.10 2.95 21.52
CA THR A 277 -4.92 1.51 21.63
C THR A 277 -4.97 0.90 20.24
N ASN A 278 -3.83 0.41 19.77
CA ASN A 278 -3.75 -0.28 18.48
C ASN A 278 -3.93 -1.78 18.68
N ASP A 279 -4.73 -2.41 17.81
CA ASP A 279 -4.86 -3.86 17.76
C ASP A 279 -3.86 -4.43 16.74
N PHE A 280 -2.62 -4.61 17.21
CA PHE A 280 -1.51 -5.08 16.41
C PHE A 280 -1.76 -6.47 15.80
N ILE A 281 -2.43 -7.35 16.57
CA ILE A 281 -2.75 -8.71 16.11
C ILE A 281 -3.80 -8.67 15.01
N SER A 282 -4.88 -7.89 15.18
CA SER A 282 -5.89 -7.71 14.12
C SER A 282 -5.29 -7.14 12.85
N ASP A 283 -4.41 -6.16 12.97
CA ASP A 283 -3.74 -5.55 11.84
C ASP A 283 -2.81 -6.53 11.12
N TYR A 284 -2.06 -7.32 11.87
CA TYR A 284 -1.21 -8.40 11.35
C TYR A 284 -2.02 -9.47 10.63
N ARG A 285 -3.09 -9.95 11.25
CA ARG A 285 -4.04 -10.91 10.68
C ARG A 285 -4.62 -10.42 9.36
N ARG A 286 -5.08 -9.17 9.31
CA ARG A 286 -5.63 -8.56 8.08
C ARG A 286 -4.61 -8.54 6.95
N ARG A 287 -3.35 -8.21 7.25
CA ARG A 287 -2.26 -8.23 6.26
C ARG A 287 -2.01 -9.62 5.71
N ILE A 288 -1.89 -10.63 6.58
CA ILE A 288 -1.63 -12.02 6.15
C ILE A 288 -2.79 -12.56 5.30
N ILE A 289 -4.04 -12.32 5.70
CA ILE A 289 -5.21 -12.72 4.91
C ILE A 289 -5.17 -12.07 3.53
N SER A 290 -4.95 -10.74 3.49
CA SER A 290 -4.88 -10.04 2.21
C SER A 290 -3.76 -10.57 1.31
N GLN A 291 -2.59 -10.87 1.87
CA GLN A 291 -1.46 -11.41 1.12
C GLN A 291 -1.75 -12.82 0.61
N PHE A 292 -2.28 -13.69 1.48
CA PHE A 292 -2.63 -15.07 1.14
C PHE A 292 -3.64 -15.13 -0.01
N GLU A 293 -4.73 -14.36 0.08
CA GLU A 293 -5.76 -14.30 -0.95
C GLU A 293 -5.19 -13.84 -2.30
N LYS A 294 -4.36 -12.79 -2.30
CA LYS A 294 -3.70 -12.29 -3.52
C LYS A 294 -2.77 -13.31 -4.15
N ASP A 295 -1.95 -13.98 -3.35
CA ASP A 295 -1.02 -15.00 -3.83
C ASP A 295 -1.78 -16.23 -4.33
N ARG A 296 -2.89 -16.60 -3.68
CA ARG A 296 -3.78 -17.68 -4.09
C ARG A 296 -4.42 -17.37 -5.45
N GLU A 297 -5.03 -16.20 -5.59
CA GLU A 297 -5.65 -15.75 -6.85
C GLU A 297 -4.64 -15.65 -7.99
N ARG A 298 -3.42 -15.18 -7.69
CA ARG A 298 -2.33 -15.16 -8.67
C ARG A 298 -1.98 -16.56 -9.14
N LEU A 299 -1.80 -17.50 -8.21
CA LEU A 299 -1.41 -18.87 -8.54
C LEU A 299 -2.51 -19.60 -9.34
N GLN A 300 -3.78 -19.39 -8.99
CA GLN A 300 -4.91 -19.88 -9.76
C GLN A 300 -4.91 -19.32 -11.19
N ARG A 301 -4.66 -18.02 -11.35
CA ARG A 301 -4.53 -17.38 -12.67
C ARG A 301 -3.38 -17.99 -13.46
N GLU A 302 -2.16 -18.01 -12.94
CA GLU A 302 -1.00 -18.56 -13.66
C GLU A 302 -1.20 -20.02 -14.10
N ARG A 303 -1.89 -20.83 -13.28
CA ARG A 303 -2.25 -22.21 -13.68
C ARG A 303 -3.24 -22.24 -14.84
N HIS A 304 -4.27 -21.40 -14.79
CA HIS A 304 -5.24 -21.29 -15.87
C HIS A 304 -4.56 -20.81 -17.17
N GLU A 305 -3.63 -19.85 -17.06
CA GLU A 305 -2.80 -19.38 -18.18
C GLU A 305 -1.85 -20.46 -18.73
N ASN A 306 -1.32 -21.33 -17.86
CA ASN A 306 -0.46 -22.44 -18.31
C ASN A 306 -1.25 -23.54 -19.01
N ALA A 307 -2.52 -23.77 -18.63
CA ALA A 307 -3.38 -24.76 -19.26
C ALA A 307 -3.62 -24.47 -20.75
N ILE A 308 -3.55 -23.20 -21.14
CA ILE A 308 -3.81 -22.71 -22.51
C ILE A 308 -2.53 -22.39 -23.28
N ALA A 309 -1.35 -22.69 -22.73
CA ALA A 309 -0.08 -22.46 -23.41
C ALA A 309 -0.02 -23.15 -24.80
N LYS A 310 -0.68 -24.31 -24.92
CA LYS A 310 -0.82 -25.02 -26.21
C LYS A 310 -1.68 -24.24 -27.20
N ASP A 311 -2.79 -23.67 -26.77
CA ASP A 311 -3.71 -22.90 -27.63
C ASP A 311 -3.07 -21.56 -28.04
N ILE A 312 -2.31 -20.92 -27.15
CA ILE A 312 -1.51 -19.73 -27.47
C ILE A 312 -0.48 -20.07 -28.56
N LYS A 313 0.21 -21.21 -28.43
CA LYS A 313 1.16 -21.69 -29.44
C LYS A 313 0.47 -22.05 -30.77
N GLU A 314 -0.74 -22.60 -30.73
CA GLU A 314 -1.54 -22.84 -31.93
C GLU A 314 -1.93 -21.52 -32.64
N LEU A 315 -2.30 -20.49 -31.87
CA LEU A 315 -2.71 -19.19 -32.39
C LEU A 315 -1.55 -18.41 -33.04
N PHE A 316 -0.39 -18.35 -32.37
CA PHE A 316 0.72 -17.49 -32.77
C PHE A 316 1.87 -18.23 -33.49
N GLY A 317 1.97 -19.56 -33.34
CA GLY A 317 3.10 -20.33 -33.87
C GLY A 317 4.42 -19.87 -33.27
N ASP A 318 5.32 -19.36 -34.13
CA ASP A 318 6.64 -18.82 -33.76
C ASP A 318 6.63 -17.29 -33.60
N LEU A 319 5.46 -16.64 -33.69
CA LEU A 319 5.36 -15.19 -33.48
C LEU A 319 5.64 -14.84 -32.01
N GLU A 320 6.57 -13.91 -31.80
CA GLU A 320 6.91 -13.41 -30.47
C GLU A 320 5.75 -12.57 -29.91
N ILE A 321 5.41 -12.82 -28.63
CA ILE A 321 4.36 -12.07 -27.94
C ILE A 321 4.86 -10.66 -27.62
N TYR A 322 4.12 -9.66 -28.07
CA TYR A 322 4.45 -8.25 -27.85
C TYR A 322 4.20 -7.83 -26.40
N SER A 323 5.19 -7.15 -25.82
CA SER A 323 5.06 -6.51 -24.51
C SER A 323 4.19 -5.24 -24.58
N VAL A 324 3.54 -4.92 -23.47
CA VAL A 324 2.74 -3.70 -23.27
C VAL A 324 3.55 -2.71 -22.46
N GLU A 325 3.93 -1.58 -23.06
CA GLU A 325 4.81 -0.61 -22.41
C GLU A 325 4.24 -0.12 -21.08
N GLY A 326 5.00 -0.27 -20.00
CA GLY A 326 4.62 0.14 -18.65
C GLY A 326 3.72 -0.85 -17.90
N TYR A 327 3.09 -1.81 -18.60
CA TYR A 327 2.29 -2.88 -17.99
C TYR A 327 2.90 -4.24 -18.35
N ASP A 328 4.13 -4.45 -17.88
CA ASP A 328 5.00 -5.58 -18.21
C ASP A 328 5.52 -6.29 -16.95
N ASP A 329 6.14 -7.46 -17.15
CA ASP A 329 6.71 -8.27 -16.06
C ASP A 329 7.82 -7.53 -15.30
N HIS A 330 8.54 -6.62 -15.95
CA HIS A 330 9.62 -5.85 -15.33
C HIS A 330 9.09 -4.89 -14.26
N ASN A 331 8.07 -4.09 -14.62
CA ASN A 331 7.45 -3.15 -13.70
C ASN A 331 6.62 -3.87 -12.63
N ASP A 332 5.98 -5.00 -12.97
CA ASP A 332 5.30 -5.85 -11.99
C ASP A 332 6.27 -6.42 -10.96
N GLN A 333 7.43 -6.93 -11.40
CA GLN A 333 8.46 -7.45 -10.48
C GLN A 333 8.96 -6.36 -9.52
N TYR A 334 9.17 -5.13 -10.02
CA TYR A 334 9.50 -3.99 -9.17
C TYR A 334 8.40 -3.70 -8.15
N LEU A 335 7.13 -3.59 -8.60
CA LEU A 335 6.00 -3.28 -7.74
C LEU A 335 5.81 -4.34 -6.64
N ARG A 336 5.95 -5.62 -6.98
CA ARG A 336 5.84 -6.75 -6.04
C ARG A 336 7.00 -6.83 -5.05
N ARG A 337 8.19 -6.41 -5.45
CA ARG A 337 9.34 -6.35 -4.53
C ARG A 337 9.12 -5.27 -3.47
N GLU A 338 8.55 -4.14 -3.87
CA GLU A 338 8.39 -3.00 -2.97
C GLU A 338 7.07 -3.04 -2.18
N THR A 339 6.06 -3.76 -2.68
CA THR A 339 4.69 -3.73 -2.18
C THR A 339 3.97 -5.08 -2.37
N PRO A 340 2.91 -5.37 -1.61
CA PRO A 340 2.04 -6.53 -1.84
C PRO A 340 1.10 -6.38 -3.06
N MET A 341 1.38 -5.44 -3.96
CA MET A 341 0.56 -5.16 -5.15
C MET A 341 1.26 -5.69 -6.41
N GLY A 342 0.50 -5.88 -7.47
CA GLY A 342 1.03 -6.32 -8.75
C GLY A 342 0.02 -6.19 -9.87
N PHE A 343 0.52 -6.25 -11.10
CA PHE A 343 -0.28 -6.26 -12.30
C PHE A 343 -0.89 -7.65 -12.53
N THR A 344 -2.16 -7.67 -12.94
CA THR A 344 -2.95 -8.91 -12.96
C THR A 344 -3.29 -9.45 -14.34
N HIS A 345 -3.15 -8.63 -15.38
CA HIS A 345 -3.63 -8.95 -16.74
C HIS A 345 -2.54 -8.83 -17.81
N ILE A 346 -1.25 -8.88 -17.44
CA ILE A 346 -0.12 -8.65 -18.38
C ILE A 346 -0.26 -9.56 -19.61
N LYS A 347 -0.34 -10.89 -19.40
CA LYS A 347 -0.44 -11.85 -20.52
C LYS A 347 -1.66 -11.63 -21.40
N ALA A 348 -2.82 -11.31 -20.81
CA ALA A 348 -4.05 -11.10 -21.54
C ALA A 348 -3.95 -9.90 -22.50
N VAL A 349 -3.43 -8.77 -22.02
CA VAL A 349 -3.25 -7.57 -22.85
C VAL A 349 -2.14 -7.80 -23.89
N SER A 350 -1.06 -8.50 -23.54
CA SER A 350 0.00 -8.86 -24.48
C SER A 350 -0.50 -9.77 -25.62
N ILE A 351 -1.34 -10.77 -25.31
CA ILE A 351 -1.98 -11.64 -26.31
C ILE A 351 -2.88 -10.82 -27.22
N LEU A 352 -3.74 -9.95 -26.66
CA LEU A 352 -4.61 -9.07 -27.44
C LEU A 352 -3.79 -8.16 -28.37
N LYS A 353 -2.76 -7.48 -27.85
CA LYS A 353 -1.87 -6.61 -28.63
C LYS A 353 -1.21 -7.37 -29.78
N THR A 354 -0.68 -8.56 -29.49
CA THR A 354 -0.02 -9.42 -30.49
C THR A 354 -1.00 -9.87 -31.57
N PHE A 355 -2.23 -10.25 -31.18
CA PHE A 355 -3.26 -10.67 -32.12
C PHE A 355 -3.65 -9.54 -33.08
N VAL A 356 -3.91 -8.34 -32.56
CA VAL A 356 -4.38 -7.23 -33.39
C VAL A 356 -3.30 -6.82 -34.40
N HIS A 357 -2.06 -6.64 -33.94
CA HIS A 357 -0.96 -6.21 -34.80
C HIS A 357 -0.43 -7.29 -35.72
N GLY A 358 -0.27 -8.53 -35.24
CA GLY A 358 0.43 -9.59 -35.96
C GLY A 358 -0.46 -10.50 -36.78
N LEU A 359 -1.78 -10.51 -36.55
CA LEU A 359 -2.69 -11.48 -37.16
C LEU A 359 -3.94 -10.84 -37.75
N PHE A 360 -4.65 -10.01 -37.00
CA PHE A 360 -5.91 -9.40 -37.45
C PHE A 360 -5.72 -8.46 -38.64
N ASP A 361 -4.80 -7.49 -38.50
CA ASP A 361 -4.53 -6.49 -39.54
C ASP A 361 -4.07 -7.14 -40.85
N GLU A 362 -3.20 -8.16 -40.78
CA GLU A 362 -2.65 -8.82 -41.96
C GLU A 362 -3.59 -9.84 -42.61
N ARG A 363 -4.33 -10.62 -41.83
CA ARG A 363 -5.01 -11.84 -42.33
C ARG A 363 -6.52 -11.75 -42.38
N VAL A 364 -7.14 -10.89 -41.57
CA VAL A 364 -8.60 -10.84 -41.39
C VAL A 364 -9.20 -9.56 -41.97
N LYS A 365 -8.65 -8.42 -41.58
CA LYS A 365 -9.21 -7.09 -41.85
C LYS A 365 -9.45 -6.82 -43.32
N GLU A 366 -8.43 -7.02 -44.16
CA GLU A 366 -8.52 -6.72 -45.60
C GLU A 366 -9.51 -7.63 -46.34
N THR A 367 -9.62 -8.89 -45.92
CA THR A 367 -10.62 -9.84 -46.45
C THR A 367 -12.04 -9.34 -46.18
N ILE A 368 -12.32 -8.88 -44.95
CA ILE A 368 -13.66 -8.40 -44.58
C ILE A 368 -13.97 -7.05 -45.24
N LYS A 369 -13.00 -6.13 -45.29
CA LYS A 369 -13.15 -4.86 -46.04
C LYS A 369 -13.51 -5.10 -47.49
N ARG A 370 -12.83 -6.06 -48.13
CA ARG A 370 -13.11 -6.41 -49.52
C ARG A 370 -14.54 -6.90 -49.73
N ILE A 371 -15.06 -7.73 -48.82
CA ILE A 371 -16.46 -8.17 -48.86
C ILE A 371 -17.42 -6.99 -48.69
N LEU A 372 -17.13 -6.05 -47.79
CA LEU A 372 -17.96 -4.85 -47.59
C LEU A 372 -18.03 -3.95 -48.84
N VAL A 373 -16.98 -3.92 -49.65
CA VAL A 373 -16.88 -3.08 -50.86
C VAL A 373 -17.41 -3.80 -52.10
N GLU A 374 -17.03 -5.07 -52.32
CA GLU A 374 -17.40 -5.85 -53.52
C GLU A 374 -18.76 -6.58 -53.37
N GLY A 375 -19.29 -6.69 -52.15
CA GLY A 375 -20.51 -7.43 -51.84
C GLY A 375 -21.79 -6.67 -52.19
N TYR A 376 -22.72 -7.36 -52.84
CA TYR A 376 -24.09 -6.91 -53.05
C TYR A 376 -24.97 -7.38 -51.90
N PHE A 377 -25.08 -6.52 -50.87
CA PHE A 377 -25.89 -6.80 -49.68
C PHE A 377 -27.36 -6.47 -49.92
N ASP A 378 -28.20 -7.49 -49.87
CA ASP A 378 -29.66 -7.34 -49.81
C ASP A 378 -30.09 -6.94 -48.39
N ASN A 379 -29.43 -7.50 -47.36
CA ASN A 379 -29.61 -7.09 -45.98
C ASN A 379 -28.71 -5.90 -45.61
N LYS A 380 -29.23 -4.67 -45.75
CA LYS A 380 -28.51 -3.44 -45.39
C LYS A 380 -28.22 -3.30 -43.90
N VAL A 381 -29.07 -3.85 -43.03
CA VAL A 381 -28.83 -3.85 -41.58
C VAL A 381 -27.58 -4.64 -41.26
N TYR A 382 -27.44 -5.83 -41.86
CA TYR A 382 -26.27 -6.67 -41.70
C TYR A 382 -24.99 -5.97 -42.22
N GLN A 383 -25.04 -5.35 -43.41
CA GLN A 383 -23.90 -4.60 -43.97
C GLN A 383 -23.40 -3.51 -43.00
N ASN A 384 -24.32 -2.71 -42.46
CA ASN A 384 -23.99 -1.65 -41.51
C ASN A 384 -23.42 -2.20 -40.20
N ASN A 385 -24.01 -3.27 -39.67
CA ASN A 385 -23.52 -3.92 -38.45
C ASN A 385 -22.11 -4.47 -38.63
N LEU A 386 -21.85 -5.19 -39.72
CA LEU A 386 -20.52 -5.73 -40.02
C LEU A 386 -19.47 -4.62 -40.18
N ALA A 387 -19.80 -3.53 -40.88
CA ALA A 387 -18.92 -2.37 -41.01
C ALA A 387 -18.61 -1.73 -39.66
N ASN A 388 -19.62 -1.58 -38.79
CA ASN A 388 -19.45 -1.02 -37.44
C ASN A 388 -18.57 -1.92 -36.56
N ILE A 389 -18.77 -3.24 -36.57
CA ILE A 389 -17.95 -4.19 -35.81
C ILE A 389 -16.49 -4.11 -36.29
N LEU A 390 -16.27 -4.17 -37.61
CA LEU A 390 -14.92 -4.10 -38.18
C LEU A 390 -14.21 -2.80 -37.80
N TYR A 391 -14.91 -1.67 -37.85
CA TYR A 391 -14.37 -0.37 -37.43
C TYR A 391 -14.00 -0.35 -35.94
N GLN A 392 -14.79 -0.98 -35.07
CA GLN A 392 -14.47 -1.07 -33.65
C GLN A 392 -13.26 -1.96 -33.39
N CYS A 393 -13.17 -3.13 -34.04
CA CYS A 393 -11.97 -3.98 -33.98
C CYS A 393 -10.70 -3.28 -34.50
N ASP A 394 -10.81 -2.42 -35.52
CA ASP A 394 -9.68 -1.63 -36.01
C ASP A 394 -9.18 -0.61 -34.98
N ARG A 395 -10.06 -0.12 -34.11
CA ARG A 395 -9.71 0.85 -33.06
C ARG A 395 -9.04 0.22 -31.84
N THR A 396 -9.03 -1.11 -31.71
CA THR A 396 -8.39 -1.80 -30.58
C THR A 396 -6.93 -1.39 -30.42
N THR A 397 -6.18 -1.26 -31.52
CA THR A 397 -4.78 -0.79 -31.53
C THR A 397 -4.63 0.57 -30.85
N ASN A 398 -5.50 1.52 -31.19
CA ASN A 398 -5.47 2.86 -30.61
C ASN A 398 -5.86 2.86 -29.13
N ARG A 399 -6.76 1.97 -28.72
CA ARG A 399 -7.15 1.82 -27.31
C ARG A 399 -5.97 1.30 -26.46
N ILE A 400 -5.24 0.30 -26.95
CA ILE A 400 -4.03 -0.23 -26.30
C ILE A 400 -2.93 0.85 -26.24
N ALA A 401 -2.67 1.54 -27.36
CA ALA A 401 -1.68 2.63 -27.37
C ALA A 401 -2.06 3.77 -26.41
N GLY A 402 -3.35 4.10 -26.29
CA GLY A 402 -3.85 5.06 -25.32
C GLY A 402 -3.60 4.62 -23.87
N PHE A 403 -3.79 3.33 -23.57
CA PHE A 403 -3.47 2.75 -22.27
C PHE A 403 -1.97 2.85 -21.94
N GLU A 404 -1.09 2.48 -22.87
CA GLU A 404 0.37 2.61 -22.72
C GLU A 404 0.80 4.07 -22.52
N SER A 405 0.24 4.99 -23.31
CA SER A 405 0.51 6.42 -23.17
C SER A 405 0.09 6.96 -21.80
N ASN A 406 -1.04 6.50 -21.25
CA ASN A 406 -1.48 6.88 -19.91
C ASN A 406 -0.49 6.44 -18.82
N LEU A 407 0.06 5.23 -18.93
CA LEU A 407 1.05 4.69 -17.99
C LEU A 407 2.41 5.40 -18.08
N LYS A 408 2.78 5.87 -19.28
CA LYS A 408 4.06 6.54 -19.57
C LYS A 408 4.05 8.03 -19.26
N SER A 409 2.92 8.70 -19.49
CA SER A 409 2.76 10.13 -19.23
C SER A 409 2.89 10.46 -17.74
N ASN A 410 3.11 11.72 -17.39
CA ASN A 410 3.03 12.18 -15.99
C ASN A 410 1.58 12.28 -15.48
N SER A 411 0.72 11.37 -15.92
CA SER A 411 -0.65 11.26 -15.44
C SER A 411 -0.68 10.74 -14.00
N LYS A 412 -1.84 10.87 -13.36
CA LYS A 412 -2.09 10.34 -12.02
C LYS A 412 -1.81 8.84 -11.94
N ASN A 413 -2.15 8.07 -12.98
CA ASN A 413 -2.06 6.60 -12.99
C ASN A 413 -0.86 6.14 -13.83
N SER A 414 0.32 6.69 -13.54
CA SER A 414 1.54 6.41 -14.27
C SER A 414 2.54 5.60 -13.44
N ILE A 415 3.50 4.96 -14.13
CA ILE A 415 4.60 4.23 -13.47
C ILE A 415 5.46 5.17 -12.62
N ASN A 416 5.62 6.42 -13.05
CA ASN A 416 6.31 7.45 -12.27
C ASN A 416 5.56 7.77 -10.98
N SER A 417 4.22 7.87 -11.03
CA SER A 417 3.39 8.07 -9.84
C SER A 417 3.48 6.89 -8.87
N ILE A 418 3.48 5.65 -9.37
CA ILE A 418 3.69 4.43 -8.56
C ILE A 418 5.02 4.52 -7.80
N ARG A 419 6.12 4.80 -8.52
CA ARG A 419 7.47 4.93 -7.92
C ARG A 419 7.50 6.05 -6.87
N ARG A 420 6.90 7.20 -7.16
CA ARG A 420 6.81 8.31 -6.21
C ARG A 420 6.08 7.90 -4.93
N TYR A 421 4.94 7.22 -5.02
CA TYR A 421 4.22 6.77 -3.82
C TYR A 421 5.03 5.76 -3.00
N ILE A 422 5.75 4.86 -3.66
CA ILE A 422 6.68 3.94 -2.99
C ILE A 422 7.78 4.70 -2.25
N ASP A 423 8.36 5.73 -2.86
CA ASP A 423 9.36 6.56 -2.21
C ASP A 423 8.77 7.34 -1.02
N GLU A 424 7.57 7.89 -1.13
CA GLU A 424 6.90 8.54 0.01
C GLU A 424 6.65 7.57 1.18
N ILE A 425 6.33 6.31 0.88
CA ILE A 425 6.19 5.24 1.90
C ILE A 425 7.53 4.97 2.58
N ARG A 426 8.63 4.95 1.83
CA ARG A 426 9.99 4.79 2.38
C ARG A 426 10.37 5.93 3.32
N HIS A 427 9.83 7.12 3.08
CA HIS A 427 10.01 8.30 3.94
C HIS A 427 8.95 8.42 5.04
N GLY A 428 8.19 7.35 5.31
CA GLY A 428 7.30 7.25 6.47
C GLY A 428 5.88 7.78 6.25
N LYS A 429 5.52 8.20 5.04
CA LYS A 429 4.14 8.64 4.75
C LYS A 429 3.23 7.43 4.51
N ASP A 430 2.02 7.48 5.06
CA ASP A 430 1.01 6.44 4.82
C ASP A 430 0.31 6.61 3.47
N MET A 431 1.02 6.26 2.40
CA MET A 431 0.50 6.32 1.02
C MET A 431 0.05 4.96 0.48
N MET A 432 0.11 3.90 1.28
CA MET A 432 -0.28 2.54 0.88
C MET A 432 -1.72 2.43 0.36
N PRO A 433 -2.74 3.07 0.98
CA PRO A 433 -4.11 3.02 0.47
C PRO A 433 -4.27 3.68 -0.90
N PHE A 434 -3.53 4.77 -1.16
CA PHE A 434 -3.56 5.48 -2.44
C PHE A 434 -2.89 4.67 -3.54
N LEU A 435 -1.75 4.06 -3.21
CA LEU A 435 -1.04 3.17 -4.12
C LEU A 435 -1.90 1.95 -4.49
N SER A 436 -2.58 1.33 -3.52
CA SER A 436 -3.51 0.21 -3.79
C SER A 436 -4.57 0.60 -4.81
N ARG A 437 -5.31 1.69 -4.56
CA ARG A 437 -6.37 2.14 -5.46
C ARG A 437 -5.85 2.42 -6.88
N MET A 438 -4.67 3.00 -6.99
CA MET A 438 -4.06 3.27 -8.31
C MET A 438 -3.75 2.00 -9.07
N VAL A 439 -3.14 1.00 -8.43
CA VAL A 439 -2.83 -0.28 -9.08
C VAL A 439 -4.14 -1.00 -9.45
N ASP A 440 -5.14 -0.96 -8.57
CA ASP A 440 -6.47 -1.53 -8.83
C ASP A 440 -7.17 -0.86 -10.03
N GLU A 441 -7.09 0.47 -10.15
CA GLU A 441 -7.61 1.22 -11.32
C GLU A 441 -6.88 0.83 -12.62
N ILE A 442 -5.55 0.68 -12.59
CA ILE A 442 -4.76 0.26 -13.75
C ILE A 442 -5.15 -1.17 -14.17
N ASN A 443 -5.23 -2.09 -13.21
CA ASN A 443 -5.65 -3.47 -13.44
C ASN A 443 -7.09 -3.55 -13.98
N HIS A 444 -7.98 -2.71 -13.47
CA HIS A 444 -9.36 -2.61 -13.94
C HIS A 444 -9.44 -2.17 -15.41
N ASN A 445 -8.71 -1.11 -15.78
CA ASN A 445 -8.62 -0.67 -17.19
C ASN A 445 -8.07 -1.76 -18.10
N ALA A 446 -7.00 -2.45 -17.69
CA ALA A 446 -6.43 -3.56 -18.46
C ALA A 446 -7.46 -4.69 -18.67
N ARG A 447 -8.20 -5.04 -17.61
CA ARG A 447 -9.27 -6.04 -17.68
C ARG A 447 -10.41 -5.61 -18.61
N GLU A 448 -10.87 -4.37 -18.50
CA GLU A 448 -11.95 -3.83 -19.32
C GLU A 448 -11.60 -3.85 -20.81
N ILE A 449 -10.36 -3.45 -21.17
CA ILE A 449 -9.85 -3.58 -22.54
C ILE A 449 -9.90 -5.04 -22.98
N CYS A 450 -9.42 -6.00 -22.18
CA CYS A 450 -9.48 -7.40 -22.58
C CYS A 450 -10.91 -7.91 -22.76
N GLU A 451 -11.84 -7.60 -21.85
CA GLU A 451 -13.23 -8.06 -21.90
C GLU A 451 -13.99 -7.49 -23.11
N ASP A 452 -13.91 -6.17 -23.31
CA ASP A 452 -14.61 -5.46 -24.38
C ASP A 452 -14.11 -5.91 -25.76
N GLU A 453 -12.79 -5.90 -25.95
CA GLU A 453 -12.20 -6.16 -27.26
C GLU A 453 -12.36 -7.65 -27.65
N THR A 454 -12.29 -8.57 -26.68
CA THR A 454 -12.64 -9.98 -26.92
C THR A 454 -14.09 -10.14 -27.35
N GLY A 455 -15.01 -9.38 -26.74
CA GLY A 455 -16.41 -9.34 -27.15
C GLY A 455 -16.60 -8.84 -28.58
N LEU A 456 -15.86 -7.80 -28.98
CA LEU A 456 -15.87 -7.29 -30.37
C LEU A 456 -15.40 -8.35 -31.38
N PHE A 457 -14.30 -9.04 -31.09
CA PHE A 457 -13.79 -10.10 -31.97
C PHE A 457 -14.71 -11.33 -32.02
N GLN A 458 -15.43 -11.64 -30.93
CA GLN A 458 -16.49 -12.65 -30.96
C GLN A 458 -17.61 -12.26 -31.91
N MET A 459 -18.13 -11.03 -31.80
CA MET A 459 -19.17 -10.54 -32.71
C MET A 459 -18.70 -10.54 -34.17
N LEU A 460 -17.43 -10.23 -34.43
CA LEU A 460 -16.86 -10.33 -35.77
C LEU A 460 -16.81 -11.78 -36.26
N SER A 461 -16.41 -12.72 -35.40
CA SER A 461 -16.39 -14.15 -35.75
C SER A 461 -17.78 -14.67 -36.09
N ASP A 462 -18.78 -14.31 -35.29
CA ASP A 462 -20.18 -14.70 -35.51
C ASP A 462 -20.72 -14.12 -36.82
N ALA A 463 -20.45 -12.84 -37.09
CA ALA A 463 -20.82 -12.21 -38.35
C ALA A 463 -20.17 -12.92 -39.55
N VAL A 464 -18.85 -13.17 -39.52
CA VAL A 464 -18.16 -13.94 -40.58
C VAL A 464 -18.74 -15.35 -40.70
N GLY A 465 -19.15 -15.96 -39.59
CA GLY A 465 -19.83 -17.24 -39.56
C GLY A 465 -21.17 -17.25 -40.29
N GLU A 466 -21.97 -16.20 -40.13
CA GLU A 466 -23.22 -15.99 -40.86
C GLU A 466 -22.99 -15.84 -42.37
N LEU A 467 -21.96 -15.09 -42.79
CA LEU A 467 -21.58 -14.98 -44.21
C LEU A 467 -21.22 -16.34 -44.81
N LEU A 468 -20.43 -17.14 -44.10
CA LEU A 468 -20.03 -18.47 -44.54
C LEU A 468 -21.21 -19.45 -44.59
N ALA A 469 -22.20 -19.28 -43.72
CA ALA A 469 -23.46 -20.04 -43.77
C ALA A 469 -24.32 -19.61 -44.97
N ASP A 470 -24.42 -18.31 -45.24
CA ASP A 470 -25.17 -17.76 -46.37
C ASP A 470 -24.60 -18.22 -47.72
N TYR A 471 -23.27 -18.28 -47.84
CA TYR A 471 -22.58 -18.85 -49.01
C TYR A 471 -23.02 -20.29 -49.33
N LYS A 472 -23.30 -21.10 -48.29
CA LYS A 472 -23.70 -22.51 -48.44
C LYS A 472 -25.17 -22.69 -48.85
N LYS A 473 -26.03 -21.68 -48.68
CA LYS A 473 -27.46 -21.77 -49.05
C LYS A 473 -27.65 -21.88 -50.56
N SER A 474 -28.72 -22.54 -51.01
CA SER A 474 -29.05 -22.61 -52.45
C SER A 474 -29.30 -21.22 -53.06
N SER A 475 -29.90 -20.32 -52.28
CA SER A 475 -30.06 -18.89 -52.57
C SER A 475 -29.50 -18.09 -51.39
N PRO A 476 -28.40 -17.33 -51.54
CA PRO A 476 -27.89 -16.44 -50.51
C PRO A 476 -28.85 -15.25 -50.28
N ASP A 477 -29.10 -14.90 -49.02
CA ASP A 477 -30.05 -13.84 -48.63
C ASP A 477 -29.35 -12.62 -47.99
N ILE A 478 -28.09 -12.75 -47.60
CA ILE A 478 -27.29 -11.67 -47.00
C ILE A 478 -26.48 -10.97 -48.09
N VAL A 479 -25.69 -11.74 -48.85
CA VAL A 479 -24.85 -11.23 -49.94
C VAL A 479 -25.11 -12.03 -51.21
N THR A 480 -25.83 -11.45 -52.16
CA THR A 480 -26.34 -12.16 -53.35
C THR A 480 -25.24 -12.62 -54.29
N ASN A 481 -24.16 -11.86 -54.40
CA ASN A 481 -23.00 -12.19 -55.25
C ASN A 481 -21.89 -12.95 -54.52
N ILE A 482 -22.11 -13.49 -53.31
CA ILE A 482 -21.04 -14.14 -52.51
C ILE A 482 -20.35 -15.31 -53.24
N ARG A 483 -21.03 -15.93 -54.21
CA ARG A 483 -20.49 -17.01 -55.05
C ARG A 483 -19.74 -16.57 -56.30
N THR A 484 -19.78 -15.28 -56.61
CA THR A 484 -19.11 -14.68 -57.77
C THR A 484 -18.18 -13.53 -57.38
N MET A 485 -18.17 -13.11 -56.12
CA MET A 485 -17.27 -12.09 -55.57
C MET A 485 -15.80 -12.43 -55.86
N GLY A 486 -15.03 -11.48 -56.39
CA GLY A 486 -13.63 -11.68 -56.77
C GLY A 486 -13.39 -12.50 -58.04
N GLY A 487 -14.43 -12.90 -58.77
CA GLY A 487 -14.32 -13.57 -60.08
C GLY A 487 -13.47 -14.84 -60.03
N ALA A 488 -12.38 -14.88 -60.81
CA ALA A 488 -11.45 -16.02 -60.84
C ALA A 488 -10.77 -16.29 -59.49
N ARG A 489 -10.67 -15.30 -58.60
CA ARG A 489 -10.07 -15.41 -57.26
C ARG A 489 -11.10 -15.67 -56.14
N ASN A 490 -12.36 -15.97 -56.47
CA ASN A 490 -13.36 -16.21 -55.43
C ASN A 490 -12.97 -17.35 -54.47
N LYS A 491 -12.38 -18.43 -55.00
CA LYS A 491 -11.90 -19.54 -54.15
C LYS A 491 -10.86 -19.10 -53.13
N GLU A 492 -9.96 -18.18 -53.50
CA GLU A 492 -8.95 -17.62 -52.61
C GLU A 492 -9.59 -16.73 -51.54
N LEU A 493 -10.54 -15.87 -51.94
CA LEU A 493 -11.29 -15.00 -51.03
C LEU A 493 -12.05 -15.82 -49.98
N LEU A 494 -12.75 -16.87 -50.41
CA LEU A 494 -13.46 -17.78 -49.52
C LEU A 494 -12.51 -18.55 -48.60
N GLY A 495 -11.37 -19.00 -49.12
CA GLY A 495 -10.33 -19.65 -48.33
C GLY A 495 -9.79 -18.72 -47.24
N ALA A 496 -9.52 -17.46 -47.57
CA ALA A 496 -9.09 -16.43 -46.64
C ALA A 496 -10.18 -16.13 -45.58
N LEU A 497 -11.46 -16.11 -45.97
CA LEU A 497 -12.57 -15.88 -45.05
C LEU A 497 -12.73 -17.04 -44.03
N ILE A 498 -12.60 -18.29 -44.49
CA ILE A 498 -12.62 -19.47 -43.61
C ILE A 498 -11.42 -19.45 -42.67
N ALA A 499 -10.22 -19.17 -43.18
CA ALA A 499 -9.01 -19.06 -42.36
C ALA A 499 -9.14 -17.94 -41.32
N GLY A 500 -9.66 -16.78 -41.71
CA GLY A 500 -9.89 -15.64 -40.83
C GLY A 500 -10.90 -15.96 -39.73
N ARG A 501 -11.99 -16.67 -40.04
CA ARG A 501 -12.94 -17.15 -39.02
C ARG A 501 -12.28 -18.09 -38.01
N ASN A 502 -11.57 -19.12 -38.49
CA ASN A 502 -10.90 -20.07 -37.61
C ASN A 502 -9.90 -19.38 -36.68
N LEU A 503 -9.22 -18.34 -37.19
CA LEU A 503 -8.29 -17.52 -36.43
C LEU A 503 -9.01 -16.72 -35.33
N LEU A 504 -10.13 -16.07 -35.67
CA LEU A 504 -10.98 -15.35 -34.70
C LEU A 504 -11.53 -16.29 -33.62
N ASP A 505 -12.05 -17.46 -34.00
CA ASP A 505 -12.59 -18.47 -33.08
C ASP A 505 -11.49 -18.98 -32.12
N THR A 506 -10.28 -19.22 -32.63
CA THR A 506 -9.14 -19.64 -31.82
C THR A 506 -8.71 -18.54 -30.85
N PHE A 507 -8.62 -17.30 -31.33
CA PHE A 507 -8.31 -16.15 -30.48
C PHE A 507 -9.34 -15.96 -29.36
N VAL A 508 -10.63 -15.98 -29.68
CA VAL A 508 -11.67 -15.82 -28.66
C VAL A 508 -11.66 -16.99 -27.67
N ARG A 509 -11.44 -18.23 -28.15
CA ARG A 509 -11.27 -19.39 -27.28
C ARG A 509 -10.12 -19.20 -26.29
N VAL A 510 -8.98 -18.68 -26.74
CA VAL A 510 -7.83 -18.35 -25.87
C VAL A 510 -8.24 -17.26 -24.87
N MET A 511 -8.80 -16.14 -25.33
CA MET A 511 -9.13 -14.99 -24.48
C MET A 511 -10.25 -15.24 -23.46
N ARG A 512 -11.15 -16.19 -23.70
CA ARG A 512 -12.18 -16.63 -22.72
C ARG A 512 -11.59 -17.14 -21.40
N ASN A 513 -10.34 -17.59 -21.43
CA ASN A 513 -9.63 -18.02 -20.23
C ASN A 513 -9.13 -16.82 -19.41
N PHE A 514 -8.99 -15.64 -20.02
CA PHE A 514 -8.50 -14.44 -19.33
C PHE A 514 -9.60 -13.44 -18.99
N SER A 515 -10.77 -13.56 -19.61
CA SER A 515 -11.80 -12.52 -19.60
C SER A 515 -13.22 -13.10 -19.60
N VAL A 516 -14.13 -12.45 -18.86
CA VAL A 516 -15.57 -12.73 -18.96
C VAL A 516 -16.08 -11.95 -20.17
N ILE A 517 -16.50 -12.65 -21.22
CA ILE A 517 -17.02 -11.98 -22.42
C ILE A 517 -18.32 -11.25 -22.08
N LYS A 518 -18.28 -9.92 -22.15
CA LYS A 518 -19.48 -9.07 -22.14
C LYS A 518 -19.92 -8.86 -23.58
N ILE A 519 -21.08 -9.40 -23.94
CA ILE A 519 -21.73 -9.07 -25.22
C ILE A 519 -22.55 -7.81 -24.97
N SER A 520 -21.96 -6.64 -25.22
CA SER A 520 -22.69 -5.38 -25.14
C SER A 520 -23.35 -5.06 -26.49
N PRO A 521 -24.64 -4.67 -26.53
CA PRO A 521 -25.30 -4.27 -27.76
C PRO A 521 -24.59 -3.04 -28.35
N ILE A 522 -24.20 -3.12 -29.62
CA ILE A 522 -23.60 -2.00 -30.35
C ILE A 522 -24.59 -0.84 -30.34
N PRO A 523 -24.22 0.37 -29.87
CA PRO A 523 -25.05 1.55 -30.03
C PRO A 523 -25.26 1.80 -31.52
N LEU A 524 -26.51 1.74 -31.99
CA LEU A 524 -26.89 2.18 -33.33
C LEU A 524 -26.56 3.67 -33.45
N MET A 525 -25.40 4.01 -34.03
CA MET A 525 -25.12 5.38 -34.41
C MET A 525 -26.05 5.75 -35.57
N ALA A 526 -26.82 6.83 -35.39
CA ALA A 526 -27.69 7.38 -36.40
C ALA A 526 -26.90 7.59 -37.71
N ALA A 527 -27.42 7.02 -38.80
CA ALA A 527 -26.79 7.01 -40.10
C ALA A 527 -26.46 8.43 -40.59
N GLY A 528 -25.18 8.79 -40.55
CA GLY A 528 -24.62 9.88 -41.36
C GLY A 528 -24.02 9.28 -42.64
N PRO A 529 -24.17 9.92 -43.80
CA PRO A 529 -23.64 9.39 -45.05
C PRO A 529 -22.09 9.35 -45.02
N PRO A 530 -21.46 8.39 -45.70
CA PRO A 530 -20.01 8.27 -45.72
C PRO A 530 -19.37 9.50 -46.37
N PRO A 531 -18.22 9.99 -45.86
CA PRO A 531 -17.53 11.14 -46.43
C PRO A 531 -16.96 10.76 -47.80
N GLY A 532 -17.44 11.41 -48.87
CA GLY A 532 -16.84 11.25 -50.20
C GLY A 532 -17.73 11.47 -51.42
N VAL A 533 -19.04 11.76 -51.30
CA VAL A 533 -19.89 12.02 -52.46
C VAL A 533 -20.15 13.54 -52.59
N PRO A 534 -19.75 14.19 -53.70
CA PRO A 534 -20.04 15.61 -53.90
C PRO A 534 -21.55 15.80 -54.16
N PRO A 535 -22.15 16.89 -53.65
CA PRO A 535 -23.59 17.10 -53.78
C PRO A 535 -23.96 17.39 -55.25
N LEU A 536 -24.95 16.65 -55.76
CA LEU A 536 -25.61 16.94 -57.02
C LEU A 536 -26.31 18.30 -56.93
N LYS A 537 -26.03 19.18 -57.89
CA LYS A 537 -26.70 20.48 -58.02
C LYS A 537 -28.21 20.27 -58.24
N PRO A 538 -29.06 21.14 -57.67
CA PRO A 538 -30.49 21.08 -57.93
C PRO A 538 -30.77 21.51 -59.38
N VAL A 539 -31.69 20.80 -60.01
CA VAL A 539 -32.42 21.28 -61.18
C VAL A 539 -33.62 22.04 -60.64
N ASP A 540 -33.72 23.28 -61.12
CA ASP A 540 -34.67 24.37 -60.87
C ASP A 540 -34.51 25.19 -59.57
#